data_AF-A0A2W6CEB3-F1
#
_entry.id   AF-A0A2W6CEB3-F1
#
_cell.length_a   1.000
_cell.length_b   1.000
_cell.length_c   1.000
_cell.angle_alpha   90.00
_cell.angle_beta   90.00
_cell.angle_gamma   90.00
#
_symmetry.space_group_name_H-M   'P 1'
#
loop_
_entity.id
_entity.type
_entity.pdbx_description
1 polymer ?
#
loop_
_entity_poly.entity_id
_entity_poly.type
_entity_poly.pdbx_seq_one_letter_code
_entity_poly.pdbx_strand_id
1 'polypeptide(L)'
;MSSVRGSWLARSLVDRPVGPYGGRVTDLPGLDLVAVTGWLDSVRPGLRQGDLTGQVIAGGKSNLTYRVTDGSTTWALRRPPLAHVLPTAHDMVREYTVISALAGTGVPVAPAVALCVDVAVLGAPFYL
;
A
#
# COMPACT_ATOMS: atom_id res chain seq x y z
N MET A 1 5.41 27.67 45.94
CA MET A 1 3.96 27.84 45.72
C MET A 1 3.78 28.36 44.30
N SER A 2 3.45 27.45 43.37
CA SER A 2 2.18 27.43 42.61
C SER A 2 2.28 28.33 41.35
N SER A 3 1.92 27.94 40.13
CA SER A 3 1.22 26.77 39.60
C SER A 3 1.40 26.81 38.07
N VAL A 4 1.61 25.64 37.46
CA VAL A 4 1.51 25.42 36.02
C VAL A 4 0.03 25.37 35.62
N ARG A 5 -0.38 26.19 34.64
CA ARG A 5 -1.58 25.99 33.79
C ARG A 5 -1.11 26.35 32.37
N GLY A 6 -1.12 25.47 31.36
CA GLY A 6 -2.19 24.56 30.98
C GLY A 6 -3.01 25.23 29.86
N SER A 7 -2.55 25.10 28.62
CA SER A 7 -3.29 25.48 27.42
C SER A 7 -2.94 24.50 26.30
N TRP A 8 -3.67 23.38 26.29
CA TRP A 8 -3.76 22.47 25.15
C TRP A 8 -4.74 23.09 24.15
N LEU A 9 -4.22 23.86 23.19
CA LEU A 9 -4.97 24.21 21.99
C LEU A 9 -4.60 23.21 20.89
N ALA A 10 -5.62 22.49 20.44
CA ALA A 10 -5.58 21.54 19.34
C ALA A 10 -4.81 22.12 18.14
N ARG A 11 -3.60 21.61 17.91
CA ARG A 11 -2.89 21.86 16.66
C ARG A 11 -3.53 20.98 15.60
N SER A 12 -4.25 21.64 14.69
CA SER A 12 -4.69 21.08 13.41
C SER A 12 -3.55 20.26 12.77
N LEU A 13 -3.81 18.97 12.52
CA LEU A 13 -2.86 17.99 11.97
C LEU A 13 -2.55 18.22 10.47
N VAL A 14 -2.91 19.37 9.90
CA VAL A 14 -2.90 19.58 8.45
C VAL A 14 -1.56 20.11 7.91
N ASP A 15 -0.62 20.56 8.75
CA ASP A 15 0.55 21.28 8.23
C ASP A 15 1.88 20.88 8.91
N ARG A 16 2.35 19.66 8.58
CA ARG A 16 3.77 19.29 8.78
C ARG A 16 4.46 19.25 7.41
N PRO A 17 5.70 19.77 7.28
CA PRO A 17 6.43 19.72 6.04
C PRO A 17 6.67 18.26 5.65
N VAL A 18 6.17 17.92 4.46
CA VAL A 18 6.31 16.60 3.87
C VAL A 18 7.76 16.45 3.42
N GLY A 19 8.47 15.45 3.95
CA GLY A 19 9.76 15.06 3.39
C GLY A 19 9.60 14.68 1.91
N PRO A 20 10.69 14.57 1.13
CA PRO A 20 10.65 14.36 -0.32
C PRO A 20 9.98 13.04 -0.79
N TYR A 21 9.40 12.27 0.13
CA TYR A 21 8.86 10.92 -0.07
C TYR A 21 7.39 10.74 0.41
N GLY A 22 6.65 11.81 0.72
CA GLY A 22 5.24 11.71 1.13
C GLY A 22 4.28 12.15 0.04
N GLY A 23 3.65 11.19 -0.66
CA GLY A 23 2.47 11.48 -1.47
C GLY A 23 1.26 11.73 -0.58
N ARG A 24 0.44 12.74 -0.90
CA ARG A 24 -0.83 12.95 -0.18
C ARG A 24 -1.80 11.82 -0.52
N VAL A 25 -2.79 11.57 0.34
CA VAL A 25 -3.87 10.58 0.14
C VAL A 25 -4.63 10.79 -1.19
N THR A 26 -4.57 11.99 -1.78
CA THR A 26 -5.15 12.32 -3.09
C THR A 26 -4.29 11.96 -4.31
N ASP A 27 -3.01 11.60 -4.12
CA ASP A 27 -2.06 11.35 -5.22
C ASP A 27 -1.93 9.85 -5.55
N LEU A 28 -2.69 8.99 -4.86
CA LEU A 28 -2.62 7.53 -4.98
C LEU A 28 -3.98 6.97 -5.43
N PRO A 29 -4.27 6.98 -6.75
CA PRO A 29 -5.58 6.62 -7.27
C PRO A 29 -5.94 5.18 -6.87
N GLY A 30 -6.98 5.02 -6.05
CA GLY A 30 -7.46 3.71 -5.58
C GLY A 30 -6.53 2.97 -4.63
N LEU A 31 -5.63 3.68 -3.94
CA LEU A 31 -4.82 3.11 -2.87
C LEU A 31 -5.06 3.91 -1.59
N ASP A 32 -5.87 3.34 -0.69
CA ASP A 32 -6.04 3.82 0.67
C ASP A 32 -4.97 3.18 1.57
N LEU A 33 -3.99 3.99 1.99
CA LEU A 33 -2.88 3.53 2.83
C LEU A 33 -3.32 3.14 4.24
N VAL A 34 -4.40 3.71 4.77
CA VAL A 34 -4.93 3.33 6.09
C VAL A 34 -5.53 1.93 6.02
N ALA A 35 -6.32 1.66 4.98
CA ALA A 35 -6.89 0.33 4.74
C ALA A 35 -5.80 -0.73 4.53
N VAL A 36 -4.78 -0.42 3.71
CA VAL A 36 -3.63 -1.31 3.49
C VAL A 36 -2.83 -1.53 4.77
N THR A 37 -2.65 -0.49 5.60
CA THR A 37 -1.95 -0.62 6.88
C THR A 37 -2.67 -1.62 7.79
N GLY A 38 -3.98 -1.46 7.98
CA GLY A 38 -4.78 -2.38 8.80
C GLY A 38 -4.78 -3.80 8.25
N TRP A 39 -4.89 -3.95 6.94
CA TRP A 39 -4.80 -5.26 6.28
C TRP A 39 -3.42 -5.90 6.49
N LEU A 40 -2.33 -5.18 6.20
CA LEU A 40 -0.97 -5.71 6.28
C LEU A 40 -0.61 -6.13 7.70
N ASP A 41 -0.99 -5.33 8.70
CA ASP A 41 -0.78 -5.67 10.11
C ASP A 41 -1.56 -6.92 10.53
N SER A 42 -2.73 -7.16 9.93
CA SER A 42 -3.52 -8.36 10.22
C SER A 42 -2.90 -9.64 9.63
N VAL A 43 -2.39 -9.58 8.40
CA VAL A 43 -1.90 -10.77 7.67
C VAL A 43 -0.40 -11.01 7.86
N ARG A 44 0.37 -9.96 8.18
CA ARG A 44 1.80 -9.99 8.43
C ARG A 44 2.17 -9.14 9.66
N PRO A 45 1.74 -9.53 10.88
CA PRO A 45 2.06 -8.80 12.09
C PRO A 45 3.57 -8.57 12.26
N GLY A 46 3.99 -7.33 12.53
CA GLY A 46 5.38 -6.96 12.75
C GLY A 46 6.25 -6.85 11.50
N LEU A 47 5.66 -6.97 10.29
CA LEU A 47 6.41 -6.81 9.04
C LEU A 47 6.88 -5.37 8.81
N ARG A 48 5.99 -4.39 9.02
CA ARG A 48 6.31 -2.96 8.86
C ARG A 48 6.86 -2.38 10.16
N GLN A 49 7.73 -1.38 10.04
CA GLN A 49 8.39 -0.68 11.15
C GLN A 49 7.91 0.77 11.32
N GLY A 50 7.13 1.29 10.37
CA GLY A 50 6.68 2.68 10.35
C GLY A 50 5.37 2.87 9.60
N ASP A 51 4.96 4.13 9.48
CA ASP A 51 3.77 4.52 8.73
C ASP A 51 3.99 4.32 7.22
N LEU A 52 2.96 3.83 6.52
CA LEU A 52 3.05 3.62 5.08
C LEU A 52 2.95 4.94 4.33
N THR A 53 3.85 5.14 3.36
CA THR A 53 3.72 6.12 2.28
C THR A 53 3.69 5.41 0.94
N GLY A 54 3.16 6.10 -0.07
CA GLY A 54 3.00 5.52 -1.41
C GLY A 54 3.36 6.47 -2.53
N GLN A 55 3.68 5.89 -3.69
CA GLN A 55 3.86 6.60 -4.96
C GLN A 55 3.40 5.70 -6.12
N VAL A 56 2.72 6.26 -7.13
CA VAL A 56 2.43 5.53 -8.37
C VAL A 56 3.73 5.29 -9.15
N ILE A 57 4.00 4.05 -9.52
CA ILE A 57 5.12 3.68 -10.41
C ILE A 57 4.64 3.67 -11.86
N ALA A 58 3.53 2.98 -12.12
CA ALA A 58 2.97 2.79 -13.44
C ALA A 58 1.47 2.48 -13.36
N GLY A 59 0.74 2.82 -14.43
CA GLY A 59 -0.69 2.53 -14.49
C GLY A 59 -1.42 3.23 -15.63
N GLY A 60 -2.72 2.95 -15.77
CA GLY A 60 -3.61 3.52 -16.77
C GLY A 60 -4.71 2.53 -17.15
N LYS A 61 -4.59 1.93 -18.34
CA LYS A 61 -5.46 0.83 -18.81
C LYS A 61 -5.00 -0.57 -18.35
N SER A 62 -3.79 -0.67 -17.77
CA SER A 62 -3.20 -1.88 -17.21
C SER A 62 -3.26 -1.87 -15.67
N ASN A 63 -2.78 -2.94 -15.03
CA ASN A 63 -2.68 -3.02 -13.57
C ASN A 63 -1.89 -1.83 -13.01
N LEU A 64 -2.46 -1.19 -12.00
CA LEU A 64 -1.83 -0.09 -11.28
C LEU A 64 -0.76 -0.68 -10.36
N THR A 65 0.43 -0.11 -10.41
CA THR A 65 1.56 -0.50 -9.56
C THR A 65 2.02 0.70 -8.75
N TYR A 66 2.15 0.50 -7.45
CA TYR A 66 2.56 1.52 -6.50
C TYR A 66 3.82 1.07 -5.78
N ARG A 67 4.72 2.01 -5.53
CA ARG A 67 5.72 1.87 -4.48
C ARG A 67 5.02 2.12 -3.16
N VAL A 68 5.13 1.20 -2.22
CA VAL A 68 4.69 1.39 -0.84
C VAL A 68 5.91 1.22 0.06
N THR A 69 6.11 2.10 1.03
CA THR A 69 7.26 2.02 1.94
C THR A 69 6.87 2.45 3.35
N ASP A 70 7.53 1.88 4.35
CA ASP A 70 7.45 2.32 5.74
C ASP A 70 8.66 3.17 6.17
N GLY A 71 9.49 3.58 5.21
CA GLY A 71 10.77 4.27 5.41
C GLY A 71 11.98 3.35 5.60
N SER A 72 11.78 2.07 5.90
CA SER A 72 12.83 1.05 6.07
C SER A 72 12.83 0.03 4.93
N THR A 73 11.64 -0.41 4.54
CA THR A 73 11.39 -1.45 3.54
C THR A 73 10.50 -0.87 2.45
N THR A 74 10.72 -1.34 1.22
CA THR A 74 9.96 -0.91 0.05
C THR A 74 9.33 -2.12 -0.63
N TRP A 75 8.04 -1.99 -0.95
CA TRP A 75 7.23 -3.00 -1.60
C TRP A 75 6.60 -2.47 -2.88
N ALA A 76 6.19 -3.40 -3.75
CA ALA A 76 5.41 -3.11 -4.94
C ALA A 76 3.97 -3.60 -4.72
N LEU A 77 3.04 -2.68 -4.51
CA LEU A 77 1.62 -3.03 -4.45
C LEU A 77 1.05 -3.02 -5.86
N ARG A 78 0.29 -4.06 -6.22
CA ARG A 78 -0.34 -4.21 -7.54
C ARG A 78 -1.82 -4.51 -7.42
N ARG A 79 -2.63 -3.78 -8.19
CA ARG A 79 -4.09 -3.96 -8.29
C ARG A 79 -4.60 -3.76 -9.72
N PRO A 80 -5.83 -4.20 -10.05
CA PRO A 80 -6.49 -3.90 -11.31
C PRO A 80 -6.69 -2.38 -11.53
N PRO A 81 -6.90 -1.96 -12.79
CA PRO A 81 -7.34 -0.59 -13.11
C PRO A 81 -8.59 -0.16 -12.34
N LEU A 82 -8.80 1.15 -12.20
CA LEU A 82 -10.02 1.69 -11.57
C LEU A 82 -11.25 1.67 -12.48
N ALA A 83 -11.05 1.71 -13.79
CA ALA A 83 -12.11 1.67 -14.80
C ALA A 83 -12.49 0.23 -15.15
N HIS A 84 -13.62 0.06 -15.84
CA HIS A 84 -14.19 -1.26 -16.14
C HIS A 84 -13.17 -2.22 -16.76
N VAL A 85 -12.98 -3.31 -16.04
CA VAL A 85 -11.95 -4.31 -16.20
C VAL A 85 -12.56 -5.46 -17.00
N LEU A 86 -11.94 -5.86 -18.11
CA LEU A 86 -12.26 -7.18 -18.69
C LEU A 86 -11.79 -8.25 -17.68
N PRO A 87 -12.68 -9.07 -17.09
CA PRO A 87 -12.41 -9.83 -15.87
C PRO A 87 -11.17 -10.74 -15.91
N THR A 88 -10.80 -11.25 -17.09
CA THR A 88 -9.72 -12.24 -17.24
C THR A 88 -8.34 -11.63 -17.45
N ALA A 89 -8.25 -10.36 -17.87
CA ALA A 89 -6.96 -9.72 -18.17
C ALA A 89 -6.25 -9.15 -16.93
N HIS A 90 -6.93 -9.09 -15.79
CA HIS A 90 -6.46 -8.41 -14.57
C HIS A 90 -6.61 -9.29 -13.31
N ASP A 91 -6.34 -10.58 -13.48
CA ASP A 91 -6.41 -11.55 -12.38
C ASP A 91 -5.16 -11.44 -11.49
N MET A 92 -5.30 -10.71 -10.38
CA MET A 92 -4.23 -10.55 -9.39
C MET A 92 -3.89 -11.83 -8.65
N VAL A 93 -4.85 -12.75 -8.52
CA VAL A 93 -4.64 -14.05 -7.87
C VAL A 93 -3.71 -14.89 -8.74
N ARG A 94 -3.94 -14.90 -10.06
CA ARG A 94 -3.07 -15.59 -11.01
C ARG A 94 -1.66 -15.00 -11.01
N GLU A 95 -1.51 -13.67 -11.05
CA GLU A 95 -0.19 -13.03 -10.98
C GLU A 95 0.55 -13.43 -9.68
N TYR A 96 -0.10 -13.28 -8.53
CA TYR A 96 0.47 -13.65 -7.23
C TYR A 96 0.88 -15.13 -7.19
N THR A 97 0.03 -16.02 -7.70
CA THR A 97 0.29 -17.46 -7.73
C THR A 97 1.52 -17.79 -8.55
N VAL A 98 1.66 -17.19 -9.74
CA VAL A 98 2.82 -17.40 -10.61
C VAL A 98 4.09 -16.87 -9.96
N ILE A 99 4.08 -15.65 -9.43
CA ILE A 99 5.27 -15.05 -8.77
C ILE A 99 5.68 -15.87 -7.55
N SER A 100 4.71 -16.28 -6.73
CA SER A 100 4.96 -17.12 -5.55
C SER A 100 5.57 -18.47 -5.92
N ALA A 101 5.09 -19.10 -7.00
CA ALA A 101 5.61 -20.38 -7.47
C ALA A 101 7.03 -20.29 -8.05
N LEU A 102 7.44 -19.11 -8.52
CA LEU A 102 8.80 -18.87 -9.02
C LEU A 102 9.80 -18.62 -7.89
N ALA A 103 9.35 -18.36 -6.66
CA ALA A 103 10.23 -18.18 -5.51
C ALA A 103 11.08 -19.45 -5.27
N GLY A 104 12.40 -19.26 -5.12
CA GLY A 104 13.35 -20.37 -4.94
C GLY A 104 13.74 -21.10 -6.23
N THR A 105 13.22 -20.71 -7.38
CA THR A 105 13.69 -21.18 -8.69
C THR A 105 14.90 -20.35 -9.17
N GLY A 106 15.48 -20.73 -10.31
CA GLY A 106 16.51 -19.93 -10.99
C GLY A 106 15.99 -18.66 -11.68
N VAL A 107 14.68 -18.42 -11.67
CA VAL A 107 14.08 -17.22 -12.28
C VAL A 107 14.06 -16.10 -11.24
N PRO A 108 14.70 -14.93 -11.51
CA PRO A 108 14.70 -13.83 -10.57
C PRO A 108 13.30 -13.20 -10.47
N VAL A 109 12.70 -13.30 -9.29
CA VAL A 109 11.42 -12.67 -8.95
C VAL A 109 11.49 -11.99 -7.59
N ALA A 110 10.71 -10.93 -7.41
CA ALA A 110 10.51 -10.35 -6.09
C ALA A 110 9.70 -11.34 -5.21
N PRO A 111 10.04 -11.50 -3.92
CA PRO A 111 9.23 -12.30 -3.01
C PRO A 111 7.80 -11.74 -2.94
N ALA A 112 6.80 -12.59 -3.21
CA ALA A 112 5.41 -12.23 -3.00
C ALA A 112 5.11 -12.23 -1.49
N VAL A 113 4.67 -11.09 -0.97
CA VAL A 113 4.52 -10.86 0.47
C VAL A 113 3.14 -11.32 0.95
N ALA A 114 2.08 -10.86 0.31
CA ALA A 114 0.71 -11.22 0.67
C ALA A 114 -0.29 -10.87 -0.45
N LEU A 115 -1.36 -11.66 -0.54
CA LEU A 115 -2.50 -11.45 -1.44
C LEU A 115 -3.74 -11.07 -0.63
N CYS A 116 -4.43 -10.01 -1.04
CA CYS A 116 -5.77 -9.67 -0.57
C CYS A 116 -6.78 -9.95 -1.67
N VAL A 117 -7.73 -10.85 -1.41
CA VAL A 117 -8.88 -11.08 -2.30
C VAL A 117 -10.16 -10.40 -1.80
N ASP A 118 -10.13 -9.86 -0.58
CA ASP A 118 -11.26 -9.12 -0.02
C ASP A 118 -11.34 -7.72 -0.67
N VAL A 119 -12.35 -7.55 -1.51
CA VAL A 119 -12.61 -6.30 -2.21
C VAL A 119 -13.07 -5.18 -1.29
N ALA A 120 -13.47 -5.47 -0.05
CA ALA A 120 -13.82 -4.43 0.92
C ALA A 120 -12.61 -3.56 1.33
N VAL A 121 -11.37 -4.06 1.16
CA VAL A 121 -10.16 -3.35 1.57
C VAL A 121 -9.79 -2.23 0.58
N LEU A 122 -9.73 -2.50 -0.72
CA LEU A 122 -9.32 -1.52 -1.77
C LEU A 122 -10.27 -1.44 -2.99
N GLY A 123 -11.44 -2.07 -2.91
CA GLY A 123 -12.39 -2.15 -4.02
C GLY A 123 -12.01 -3.15 -5.11
N ALA A 124 -10.90 -3.87 -4.98
CA ALA A 124 -10.45 -4.93 -5.90
C ALA A 124 -9.41 -5.83 -5.20
N PRO A 125 -9.19 -7.07 -5.69
CA PRO A 125 -8.06 -7.87 -5.25
C PRO A 125 -6.73 -7.17 -5.55
N PHE A 126 -5.74 -7.35 -4.68
CA PHE A 126 -4.41 -6.77 -4.84
C PHE A 126 -3.36 -7.63 -4.15
N TYR A 127 -2.09 -7.47 -4.50
CA TYR A 127 -0.99 -8.12 -3.78
C TYR A 127 0.17 -7.17 -3.54
N LEU A 128 1.01 -7.56 -2.57
CA LEU A 128 2.24 -6.90 -2.15
C LEU A 128 3.44 -7.82 -2.37
#